data_AF-A0A968L066-F1
#
_entry.id   AF-A0A968L066-F1
#
_cell.length_a   1.000
_cell.length_b   1.000
_cell.length_c   1.000
_cell.angle_alpha   90.00
_cell.angle_beta   90.00
_cell.angle_gamma   90.00
#
_symmetry.space_group_name_H-M   'P 1'
#
loop_
_entity.id
_entity.type
_entity.pdbx_description
1 polymer ?
#
loop_
_entity_poly.entity_id
_entity_poly.type
_entity_poly.pdbx_seq_one_letter_code
_entity_poly.pdbx_strand_id
1 'polypeptide(L)'
;MNKTISLLFGTVLFTSVSLAQNYQLIWSDEFNSTNINTSNWTYDIGGHGWGNNELEYYTNRTENAKVVNGNLLIIARKESYGSNNYTSARLKTQGLKSFTYGKIEANIKLPSGKGLWPAFWMLGNNITQVSWPKCGEIDIMEHINTSSIIYGTMHWDNNGHVSSGGNYWGVGVQNFHVYSIEWNPQSINWFVDGSKYWSVNITNGVSNTGAFHQPFFIILNLAVGGNWPGNPDSTTPMPDSMFVDYVRVYQTTPTNVEKTQQINNFSLEQNYPNPFNPLTIIKYSIADAGNVSIKVFDLLGKEVTQLVNKYHQEGNFSVQFDASKLSSGVYIYSLSSGSFYQSRKLMLIK
;
A
#
# COMPACT_ATOMS: atom_id res chain seq x y z
N MET A 1 39.72 61.16 7.94
CA MET A 1 39.80 59.89 7.17
C MET A 1 39.07 58.82 7.98
N ASN A 2 37.78 58.61 7.71
CA ASN A 2 36.97 57.60 8.41
C ASN A 2 36.97 56.31 7.56
N LYS A 3 37.59 55.25 8.08
CA LYS A 3 37.54 53.92 7.46
C LYS A 3 36.33 53.16 7.99
N THR A 4 35.32 53.01 7.15
CA THR A 4 34.15 52.18 7.42
C THR A 4 34.52 50.72 7.19
N ILE A 5 34.46 49.90 8.25
CA ILE A 5 34.61 48.43 8.17
C ILE A 5 33.24 47.86 7.79
N SER A 6 33.13 47.29 6.60
CA SER A 6 31.96 46.50 6.20
C SER A 6 32.14 45.05 6.64
N LEU A 7 31.26 44.58 7.53
CA LEU A 7 31.15 43.17 7.91
C LEU A 7 30.29 42.45 6.87
N LEU A 8 30.87 41.52 6.10
CA LEU A 8 30.11 40.60 5.26
C LEU A 8 29.49 39.51 6.15
N PHE A 9 28.16 39.50 6.26
CA PHE A 9 27.43 38.34 6.76
C PHE A 9 27.37 37.28 5.65
N GLY A 10 28.14 36.21 5.80
CA GLY A 10 28.04 35.03 4.95
C GLY A 10 26.72 34.30 5.23
N THR A 11 25.82 34.29 4.25
CA THR A 11 24.57 33.51 4.30
C THR A 11 24.92 32.05 4.06
N VAL A 12 24.76 31.21 5.08
CA VAL A 12 24.86 29.75 4.93
C VAL A 12 23.55 29.27 4.31
N LEU A 13 23.59 28.94 3.01
CA LEU A 13 22.51 28.25 2.32
C LEU A 13 22.47 26.79 2.80
N PHE A 14 21.53 26.48 3.68
CA PHE A 14 21.13 25.10 3.93
C PHE A 14 20.34 24.59 2.72
N THR A 15 21.01 23.86 1.83
CA THR A 15 20.30 23.06 0.84
C THR A 15 19.63 21.90 1.57
N SER A 16 18.31 21.94 1.71
CA SER A 16 17.52 20.78 2.10
C SER A 16 17.68 19.73 0.99
N VAL A 17 18.46 18.69 1.26
CA VAL A 17 18.43 17.49 0.44
C VAL A 17 17.08 16.84 0.72
N SER A 18 16.10 17.01 -0.16
CA SER A 18 14.89 16.20 -0.09
C SER A 18 15.34 14.76 -0.35
N LEU A 19 15.33 13.92 0.69
CA LEU A 19 15.48 12.49 0.49
C LEU A 19 14.28 12.04 -0.35
N ALA A 20 14.54 11.67 -1.61
CA ALA A 20 13.54 11.00 -2.43
C ALA A 20 13.13 9.73 -1.66
N GLN A 21 11.87 9.68 -1.25
CA GLN A 21 11.35 8.56 -0.49
C GLN A 21 11.32 7.34 -1.43
N ASN A 22 12.22 6.38 -1.20
CA ASN A 22 12.42 5.26 -2.10
C ASN A 22 11.36 4.18 -1.84
N TYR A 23 10.23 4.29 -2.54
CA TYR A 23 9.13 3.34 -2.53
C TYR A 23 9.50 2.08 -3.36
N GLN A 24 9.38 0.91 -2.74
CA GLN A 24 9.52 -0.39 -3.41
C GLN A 24 8.16 -1.07 -3.49
N LEU A 25 7.84 -1.65 -4.65
CA LEU A 25 6.59 -2.39 -4.85
C LEU A 25 6.62 -3.67 -4.01
N ILE A 26 5.66 -3.83 -3.10
CA ILE A 26 5.56 -5.00 -2.21
C ILE A 26 4.38 -5.92 -2.56
N TRP A 27 3.36 -5.37 -3.22
CA TRP A 27 2.21 -6.12 -3.69
C TRP A 27 1.53 -5.39 -4.84
N SER A 28 1.01 -6.14 -5.80
CA SER A 28 0.22 -5.62 -6.90
C SER A 28 -0.79 -6.64 -7.40
N ASP A 29 -1.84 -6.12 -8.02
CA ASP A 29 -2.68 -6.83 -8.96
C ASP A 29 -2.78 -6.00 -10.24
N GLU A 30 -2.20 -6.54 -11.31
CA GLU A 30 -2.18 -5.93 -12.65
C GLU A 30 -3.30 -6.48 -13.55
N PHE A 31 -4.19 -7.31 -12.99
CA PHE A 31 -5.33 -7.92 -13.69
C PHE A 31 -5.00 -8.54 -15.07
N ASN A 32 -3.79 -9.10 -15.22
CA ASN A 32 -3.34 -9.73 -16.46
C ASN A 32 -3.83 -11.19 -16.63
N SER A 33 -4.37 -11.80 -15.56
CA SER A 33 -4.97 -13.13 -15.63
C SER A 33 -6.38 -13.09 -16.20
N THR A 34 -6.84 -14.18 -16.81
CA THR A 34 -8.21 -14.27 -17.35
C THR A 34 -9.30 -14.19 -16.26
N ASN A 35 -8.97 -14.57 -15.03
CA ASN A 35 -9.87 -14.60 -13.89
C ASN A 35 -9.36 -13.67 -12.79
N ILE A 36 -10.28 -13.20 -11.94
CA ILE A 36 -9.96 -12.47 -10.72
C ILE A 36 -9.18 -13.38 -9.79
N ASN A 37 -8.03 -12.92 -9.30
CA ASN A 37 -7.15 -13.71 -8.45
C ASN A 37 -7.73 -13.85 -7.03
N THR A 38 -8.21 -15.03 -6.70
CA THR A 38 -8.81 -15.34 -5.38
C THR A 38 -7.80 -15.41 -4.24
N SER A 39 -6.50 -15.38 -4.53
CA SER A 39 -5.45 -15.19 -3.51
C SER A 39 -5.26 -13.71 -3.13
N ASN A 40 -5.83 -12.79 -3.92
CA ASN A 40 -5.82 -11.36 -3.67
C ASN A 40 -7.20 -10.86 -3.22
N TRP A 41 -8.27 -11.36 -3.83
CA TRP A 41 -9.62 -10.82 -3.67
C TRP A 41 -10.64 -11.85 -3.21
N THR A 42 -11.53 -11.41 -2.33
CA THR A 42 -12.81 -12.05 -1.99
C THR A 42 -13.94 -11.04 -2.15
N TYR A 43 -15.19 -11.46 -1.96
CA TYR A 43 -16.39 -10.66 -2.21
C TYR A 43 -17.21 -10.43 -0.95
N ASP A 44 -17.77 -9.24 -0.82
CA ASP A 44 -18.96 -9.01 -0.02
C ASP A 44 -20.20 -9.39 -0.85
N ILE A 45 -21.15 -10.11 -0.23
CA ILE A 45 -22.37 -10.59 -0.88
C ILE A 45 -23.59 -10.11 -0.10
N GLY A 46 -24.54 -9.50 -0.79
CA GLY A 46 -25.80 -9.04 -0.20
C GLY A 46 -26.24 -7.65 -0.66
N GLY A 47 -27.47 -7.28 -0.29
CA GLY A 47 -28.10 -6.00 -0.67
C GLY A 47 -28.95 -5.40 0.45
N HIS A 48 -28.42 -5.38 1.68
CA HIS A 48 -29.11 -4.89 2.88
C HIS A 48 -28.88 -3.38 3.13
N GLY A 49 -28.39 -2.65 2.14
CA GLY A 49 -28.18 -1.21 2.18
C GLY A 49 -26.85 -0.73 2.76
N TRP A 50 -26.00 -1.64 3.26
CA TRP A 50 -24.59 -1.38 3.63
C TRP A 50 -24.34 -0.17 4.55
N GLY A 51 -25.33 0.21 5.35
CA GLY A 51 -25.29 1.38 6.24
C GLY A 51 -25.65 2.71 5.58
N ASN A 52 -25.78 2.74 4.25
CA ASN A 52 -25.98 3.96 3.46
C ASN A 52 -27.28 3.99 2.66
N ASN A 53 -28.19 3.03 2.88
CA ASN A 53 -29.39 2.83 2.07
C ASN A 53 -29.08 2.60 0.58
N GLU A 54 -27.96 1.91 0.32
CA GLU A 54 -27.55 1.42 -1.01
C GLU A 54 -28.63 0.47 -1.58
N LEU A 55 -28.82 0.48 -2.90
CA LEU A 55 -29.90 -0.26 -3.57
C LEU A 55 -29.42 -1.52 -4.29
N GLU A 56 -28.12 -1.66 -4.53
CA GLU A 56 -27.56 -2.84 -5.18
C GLU A 56 -27.52 -4.07 -4.29
N TYR A 57 -27.54 -5.23 -4.94
CA TYR A 57 -27.11 -6.48 -4.36
C TYR A 57 -25.70 -6.78 -4.91
N TYR A 58 -24.69 -6.78 -4.04
CA TYR A 58 -23.35 -7.20 -4.42
C TYR A 58 -23.31 -8.71 -4.63
N THR A 59 -22.73 -9.13 -5.76
CA THR A 59 -22.57 -10.55 -6.13
C THR A 59 -21.11 -10.87 -6.46
N ASN A 60 -20.80 -12.17 -6.60
CA ASN A 60 -19.55 -12.68 -7.15
C ASN A 60 -19.72 -13.21 -8.59
N ARG A 61 -20.80 -12.81 -9.29
CA ARG A 61 -21.08 -13.28 -10.65
C ARG A 61 -20.20 -12.56 -11.67
N THR A 62 -19.86 -13.25 -12.74
CA THR A 62 -19.07 -12.69 -13.87
C THR A 62 -19.74 -11.51 -14.57
N GLU A 63 -21.05 -11.39 -14.41
CA GLU A 63 -21.90 -10.30 -14.88
C GLU A 63 -21.61 -9.00 -14.14
N ASN A 64 -21.14 -9.09 -12.89
CA ASN A 64 -20.87 -7.96 -12.01
C ASN A 64 -19.38 -7.74 -11.74
N ALA A 65 -18.53 -8.77 -11.83
CA ALA A 65 -17.08 -8.65 -11.71
C ALA A 65 -16.35 -9.60 -12.65
N LYS A 66 -15.47 -9.07 -13.51
CA LYS A 66 -14.65 -9.90 -14.42
C LYS A 66 -13.40 -9.16 -14.86
N VAL A 67 -12.39 -9.91 -15.32
CA VAL A 67 -11.21 -9.34 -15.98
C VAL A 67 -11.39 -9.39 -17.48
N VAL A 68 -11.16 -8.25 -18.16
CA VAL A 68 -11.20 -8.12 -19.62
C VAL A 68 -10.05 -7.22 -20.06
N ASN A 69 -9.22 -7.70 -20.99
CA ASN A 69 -8.11 -6.92 -21.58
C ASN A 69 -7.20 -6.26 -20.54
N GLY A 70 -6.76 -7.01 -19.54
CA GLY A 70 -5.86 -6.48 -18.49
C GLY A 70 -6.53 -5.59 -17.45
N ASN A 71 -7.86 -5.47 -17.45
CA ASN A 71 -8.59 -4.62 -16.51
C ASN A 71 -9.61 -5.43 -15.71
N LEU A 72 -9.70 -5.18 -14.41
CA LEU A 72 -10.87 -5.56 -13.61
C LEU A 72 -12.03 -4.62 -13.96
N LEU A 73 -13.18 -5.19 -14.30
CA LEU A 73 -14.43 -4.48 -14.48
C LEU A 73 -15.35 -4.82 -13.31
N ILE A 74 -15.80 -3.79 -12.59
CA ILE A 74 -16.89 -3.85 -11.61
C ILE A 74 -18.12 -3.22 -12.27
N ILE A 75 -19.17 -4.01 -12.47
CA ILE A 75 -20.28 -3.69 -13.38
C ILE A 75 -21.57 -3.57 -12.58
N ALA A 76 -22.12 -2.36 -12.55
CA ALA A 76 -23.47 -2.12 -12.04
C ALA A 76 -24.50 -2.42 -13.13
N ARG A 77 -25.59 -3.08 -12.75
CA ARG A 77 -26.65 -3.52 -13.67
C ARG A 77 -28.01 -3.24 -13.06
N LYS A 78 -28.97 -2.84 -13.89
CA LYS A 78 -30.38 -2.80 -13.54
C LYS A 78 -31.02 -4.16 -13.84
N GLU A 79 -31.20 -4.97 -12.82
CA GLU A 79 -31.83 -6.28 -12.89
C GLU A 79 -32.42 -6.67 -11.54
N SER A 80 -33.52 -7.42 -11.54
CA SER A 80 -34.09 -7.96 -10.31
C SER A 80 -33.23 -9.13 -9.81
N TYR A 81 -32.71 -9.03 -8.59
CA TYR A 81 -31.92 -10.07 -7.96
C TYR A 81 -32.18 -10.08 -6.45
N GLY A 82 -32.71 -11.19 -5.93
CA GLY A 82 -33.20 -11.24 -4.55
C GLY A 82 -34.30 -10.19 -4.33
N SER A 83 -34.12 -9.34 -3.31
CA SER A 83 -35.02 -8.24 -2.96
C SER A 83 -34.68 -6.91 -3.65
N ASN A 84 -33.65 -6.87 -4.50
CA ASN A 84 -33.07 -5.65 -5.04
C ASN A 84 -33.29 -5.56 -6.55
N ASN A 85 -33.25 -4.33 -7.08
CA ASN A 85 -33.45 -4.03 -8.49
C ASN A 85 -32.16 -3.63 -9.23
N TYR A 86 -31.04 -3.72 -8.53
CA TYR A 86 -29.71 -3.47 -9.07
C TYR A 86 -28.75 -4.54 -8.55
N THR A 87 -27.76 -4.88 -9.35
CA THR A 87 -26.63 -5.71 -8.92
C THR A 87 -25.32 -5.01 -9.22
N SER A 88 -24.30 -5.31 -8.42
CA SER A 88 -22.94 -4.82 -8.62
C SER A 88 -21.95 -5.80 -7.97
N ALA A 89 -20.70 -5.40 -7.80
CA ALA A 89 -19.72 -6.15 -7.02
C ALA A 89 -18.94 -5.25 -6.05
N ARG A 90 -18.53 -5.86 -4.93
CA ARG A 90 -17.69 -5.27 -3.89
C ARG A 90 -16.60 -6.28 -3.55
N LEU A 91 -15.40 -6.02 -4.05
CA LEU A 91 -14.22 -6.84 -3.87
C LEU A 91 -13.41 -6.31 -2.69
N LYS A 92 -12.83 -7.21 -1.91
CA LYS A 92 -11.96 -6.85 -0.79
C LYS A 92 -10.78 -7.80 -0.63
N THR A 93 -9.69 -7.30 -0.05
CA THR A 93 -8.52 -8.12 0.28
C THR A 93 -8.55 -8.68 1.70
N GLN A 94 -9.66 -8.50 2.45
CA GLN A 94 -9.80 -8.93 3.85
C GLN A 94 -9.50 -10.43 4.01
N GLY A 95 -8.64 -10.77 4.98
CA GLY A 95 -8.19 -12.16 5.21
C GLY A 95 -7.14 -12.67 4.22
N LEU A 96 -6.78 -11.87 3.21
CA LEU A 96 -5.81 -12.23 2.17
C LEU A 96 -4.58 -11.32 2.18
N LYS A 97 -4.81 -10.00 2.14
CA LYS A 97 -3.79 -8.95 2.16
C LYS A 97 -4.25 -7.80 3.05
N SER A 98 -3.37 -7.35 3.94
CA SER A 98 -3.54 -6.12 4.69
C SER A 98 -2.19 -5.41 4.79
N PHE A 99 -2.24 -4.09 4.90
CA PHE A 99 -1.07 -3.22 4.84
C PHE A 99 -1.12 -2.20 5.97
N THR A 100 0.05 -1.84 6.49
CA THR A 100 0.22 -0.69 7.38
C THR A 100 1.28 0.20 6.78
N TYR A 101 0.91 1.46 6.51
CA TYR A 101 1.77 2.43 5.83
C TYR A 101 2.17 2.04 4.40
N GLY A 102 2.68 3.02 3.67
CA GLY A 102 3.12 2.89 2.30
C GLY A 102 2.41 3.86 1.36
N LYS A 103 2.72 3.73 0.08
CA LYS A 103 1.96 4.33 -1.01
C LYS A 103 0.99 3.27 -1.53
N ILE A 104 -0.29 3.58 -1.56
CA ILE A 104 -1.33 2.71 -2.10
C ILE A 104 -1.98 3.47 -3.26
N GLU A 105 -1.96 2.88 -4.46
CA GLU A 105 -2.49 3.51 -5.66
C GLU A 105 -3.25 2.52 -6.54
N ALA A 106 -4.20 3.06 -7.31
CA ALA A 106 -4.88 2.33 -8.36
C ALA A 106 -5.12 3.24 -9.56
N ASN A 107 -4.97 2.70 -10.77
CA ASN A 107 -5.30 3.39 -12.01
C ASN A 107 -6.72 3.00 -12.42
N ILE A 108 -7.66 3.93 -12.33
CA ILE A 108 -9.09 3.65 -12.40
C ILE A 108 -9.77 4.61 -13.38
N LYS A 109 -10.67 4.07 -14.21
CA LYS A 109 -11.66 4.82 -14.98
C LYS A 109 -13.05 4.57 -14.38
N LEU A 110 -13.80 5.63 -14.13
CA LEU A 110 -15.07 5.58 -13.40
C LEU A 110 -16.28 5.71 -14.35
N PRO A 111 -17.42 5.12 -13.98
CA PRO A 111 -18.69 5.43 -14.63
C PRO A 111 -19.14 6.85 -14.27
N SER A 112 -20.12 7.38 -15.00
CA SER A 112 -20.66 8.72 -14.70
C SER A 112 -22.16 8.76 -14.95
N GLY A 113 -22.93 8.96 -13.88
CA GLY A 113 -24.38 8.96 -13.95
C GLY A 113 -25.00 9.03 -12.59
N LYS A 114 -26.17 9.67 -12.50
CA LYS A 114 -26.87 9.87 -11.22
C LYS A 114 -27.11 8.54 -10.50
N GLY A 115 -26.88 8.53 -9.19
CA GLY A 115 -27.00 7.36 -8.33
C GLY A 115 -25.82 6.39 -8.40
N LEU A 116 -24.82 6.61 -9.26
CA LEU A 116 -23.60 5.78 -9.26
C LEU A 116 -22.60 6.32 -8.24
N TRP A 117 -22.00 5.41 -7.47
CA TRP A 117 -21.03 5.74 -6.43
C TRP A 117 -19.89 4.71 -6.42
N PRO A 118 -18.90 4.86 -7.32
CA PRO A 118 -17.65 4.08 -7.26
C PRO A 118 -16.78 4.51 -6.08
N ALA A 119 -16.10 3.53 -5.47
CA ALA A 119 -15.16 3.77 -4.39
C ALA A 119 -13.93 2.86 -4.46
N PHE A 120 -12.77 3.45 -4.13
CA PHE A 120 -11.51 2.77 -3.83
C PHE A 120 -11.08 3.22 -2.43
N TRP A 121 -11.07 2.29 -1.49
CA TRP A 121 -11.00 2.61 -0.08
C TRP A 121 -10.43 1.46 0.73
N MET A 122 -10.24 1.69 2.02
CA MET A 122 -9.59 0.76 2.92
C MET A 122 -10.28 0.75 4.28
N LEU A 123 -10.28 -0.40 4.94
CA LEU A 123 -10.88 -0.58 6.27
C LEU A 123 -9.91 -1.26 7.22
N GLY A 124 -9.96 -0.89 8.50
CA GLY A 124 -9.16 -1.55 9.54
C GLY A 124 -9.43 -3.05 9.59
N ASN A 125 -8.38 -3.85 9.53
CA ASN A 125 -8.48 -5.32 9.51
C ASN A 125 -9.04 -5.90 10.83
N ASN A 126 -9.06 -5.09 11.89
CA ASN A 126 -9.67 -5.40 13.18
C ASN A 126 -11.18 -5.09 13.24
N ILE A 127 -11.86 -4.78 12.13
CA ILE A 127 -13.31 -4.47 12.12
C ILE A 127 -14.16 -5.51 12.86
N THR A 128 -13.85 -6.81 12.75
CA THR A 128 -14.61 -7.86 13.44
C THR A 128 -14.41 -7.88 14.96
N GLN A 129 -13.46 -7.09 15.47
CA GLN A 129 -13.12 -7.00 16.90
C GLN A 129 -13.66 -5.71 17.54
N VAL A 130 -13.59 -4.57 16.83
CA VAL A 130 -13.92 -3.26 17.39
C VAL A 130 -15.07 -2.53 16.70
N SER A 131 -15.57 -3.07 15.58
CA SER A 131 -16.59 -2.47 14.71
C SER A 131 -16.21 -1.11 14.11
N TRP A 132 -16.98 -0.67 13.11
CA TRP A 132 -16.92 0.69 12.61
C TRP A 132 -17.57 1.68 13.60
N PRO A 133 -17.06 2.92 13.78
CA PRO A 133 -15.91 3.52 13.11
C PRO A 133 -14.57 3.28 13.84
N LYS A 134 -14.54 2.49 14.91
CA LYS A 134 -13.34 2.26 15.73
C LYS A 134 -12.21 1.54 14.99
N CYS A 135 -12.53 0.74 13.98
CA CYS A 135 -11.52 0.10 13.13
C CYS A 135 -10.78 1.09 12.22
N GLY A 136 -11.36 2.27 11.98
CA GLY A 136 -10.87 3.23 11.01
C GLY A 136 -11.20 2.85 9.56
N GLU A 137 -11.26 3.87 8.72
CA GLU A 137 -11.55 3.80 7.28
C GLU A 137 -10.79 4.90 6.54
N ILE A 138 -10.22 4.58 5.38
CA ILE A 138 -9.50 5.50 4.52
C ILE A 138 -10.07 5.38 3.10
N ASP A 139 -10.81 6.40 2.67
CA ASP A 139 -11.34 6.51 1.33
C ASP A 139 -10.31 7.18 0.45
N ILE A 140 -9.65 6.40 -0.41
CA ILE A 140 -8.61 6.89 -1.31
C ILE A 140 -9.25 7.70 -2.45
N MET A 141 -10.38 7.19 -2.96
CA MET A 141 -11.20 7.86 -3.95
C MET A 141 -12.65 7.45 -3.78
N GLU A 142 -13.51 8.44 -3.66
CA GLU A 142 -14.93 8.32 -3.92
C GLU A 142 -15.36 9.35 -4.97
N HIS A 143 -16.36 8.98 -5.75
CA HIS A 143 -17.01 9.84 -6.73
C HIS A 143 -18.51 9.55 -6.75
N ILE A 144 -19.31 10.57 -7.05
CA ILE A 144 -20.76 10.40 -7.17
C ILE A 144 -21.31 11.07 -8.42
N ASN A 145 -22.37 10.49 -8.96
CA ASN A 145 -23.21 11.09 -9.98
C ASN A 145 -22.42 11.47 -11.24
N THR A 146 -22.63 12.69 -11.72
CA THR A 146 -21.92 13.29 -12.86
C THR A 146 -20.94 14.38 -12.41
N SER A 147 -20.53 14.35 -11.13
CA SER A 147 -19.61 15.33 -10.58
C SER A 147 -18.24 15.26 -11.26
N SER A 148 -17.50 16.37 -11.28
CA SER A 148 -16.07 16.38 -11.64
C SER A 148 -15.16 16.38 -10.41
N ILE A 149 -15.73 16.07 -9.24
CA ILE A 149 -15.08 16.12 -7.94
C ILE A 149 -14.74 14.70 -7.49
N ILE A 150 -13.51 14.53 -7.01
CA ILE A 150 -13.04 13.34 -6.32
C ILE A 150 -12.90 13.66 -4.84
N TYR A 151 -13.40 12.77 -3.99
CA TYR A 151 -13.34 12.90 -2.54
C TYR A 151 -12.33 11.91 -1.98
N GLY A 152 -11.53 12.37 -1.02
CA GLY A 152 -10.69 11.50 -0.20
C GLY A 152 -10.96 11.83 1.27
N THR A 153 -11.29 10.81 2.05
CA THR A 153 -11.80 10.96 3.41
C THR A 153 -11.16 9.93 4.33
N MET A 154 -11.05 10.25 5.61
CA MET A 154 -10.79 9.25 6.64
C MET A 154 -11.88 9.32 7.71
N HIS A 155 -12.31 8.17 8.22
CA HIS A 155 -13.32 8.05 9.27
C HIS A 155 -12.78 7.26 10.48
N TRP A 156 -13.07 7.73 11.69
CA TRP A 156 -12.66 7.08 12.92
C TRP A 156 -13.57 7.42 14.10
N ASP A 157 -13.34 6.76 15.23
CA ASP A 157 -14.00 7.07 16.50
C ASP A 157 -13.19 8.09 17.31
N ASN A 158 -13.82 9.16 17.75
CA ASN A 158 -13.29 10.10 18.75
C ASN A 158 -14.45 10.60 19.62
N ASN A 159 -14.89 9.76 20.56
CA ASN A 159 -16.13 9.91 21.32
C ASN A 159 -17.39 9.94 20.42
N GLY A 160 -17.39 9.11 19.37
CA GLY A 160 -18.36 9.16 18.28
C GLY A 160 -17.68 9.22 16.92
N HIS A 161 -18.47 9.05 15.87
CA HIS A 161 -17.99 9.14 14.49
C HIS A 161 -17.43 10.53 14.18
N VAL A 162 -16.21 10.55 13.65
CA VAL A 162 -15.56 11.75 13.11
C VAL A 162 -14.99 11.43 11.74
N SER A 163 -14.98 12.43 10.86
CA SER A 163 -14.39 12.36 9.54
C SER A 163 -13.53 13.57 9.21
N SER A 164 -12.52 13.38 8.37
CA SER A 164 -11.72 14.47 7.79
C SER A 164 -11.39 14.14 6.35
N GLY A 165 -11.75 15.03 5.43
CA GLY A 165 -11.61 14.78 4.00
C GLY A 165 -11.49 16.05 3.19
N GLY A 166 -10.94 15.90 1.98
CA GLY A 166 -10.73 16.96 1.00
C GLY A 166 -11.29 16.57 -0.37
N ASN A 167 -11.27 17.53 -1.29
CA ASN A 167 -11.76 17.34 -2.65
C ASN A 167 -10.74 17.79 -3.70
N TYR A 168 -10.74 17.10 -4.83
CA TYR A 168 -10.01 17.47 -6.03
C TYR A 168 -11.00 17.73 -7.17
N TRP A 169 -10.85 18.86 -7.87
CA TRP A 169 -11.83 19.37 -8.82
C TRP A 169 -11.38 19.19 -10.27
N GLY A 170 -12.34 19.10 -11.18
CA GLY A 170 -12.08 19.15 -12.62
C GLY A 170 -11.57 17.84 -13.21
N VAL A 171 -11.85 16.70 -12.58
CA VAL A 171 -11.44 15.38 -13.07
C VAL A 171 -12.40 14.89 -14.14
N GLY A 172 -11.86 14.55 -15.32
CA GLY A 172 -12.60 13.86 -16.38
C GLY A 172 -12.71 12.36 -16.09
N VAL A 173 -13.54 11.98 -15.11
CA VAL A 173 -13.56 10.63 -14.50
C VAL A 173 -13.78 9.45 -15.45
N GLN A 174 -14.24 9.70 -16.68
CA GLN A 174 -14.37 8.68 -17.73
C GLN A 174 -13.03 8.37 -18.46
N ASN A 175 -11.93 9.03 -18.10
CA ASN A 175 -10.57 8.64 -18.43
C ASN A 175 -9.94 7.88 -17.26
N PHE A 176 -8.85 7.17 -17.53
CA PHE A 176 -8.03 6.57 -16.47
C PHE A 176 -7.26 7.65 -15.72
N HIS A 177 -7.30 7.57 -14.39
CA HIS A 177 -6.58 8.43 -13.48
C HIS A 177 -5.96 7.60 -12.35
N VAL A 178 -4.80 8.03 -11.85
CA VAL A 178 -4.14 7.39 -10.72
C VAL A 178 -4.63 8.03 -9.42
N TYR A 179 -5.40 7.29 -8.66
CA TYR A 179 -5.85 7.67 -7.32
C TYR A 179 -4.93 7.04 -6.29
N SER A 180 -4.41 7.83 -5.35
CA SER A 180 -3.44 7.29 -4.40
C SER A 180 -3.42 8.00 -3.05
N ILE A 181 -2.91 7.26 -2.06
CA ILE A 181 -2.48 7.82 -0.79
C ILE A 181 -0.99 7.55 -0.54
N GLU A 182 -0.35 8.45 0.20
CA GLU A 182 0.88 8.18 0.94
C GLU A 182 0.57 8.21 2.43
N TRP A 183 0.71 7.06 3.08
CA TRP A 183 0.37 6.83 4.47
C TRP A 183 1.61 6.45 5.27
N ASN A 184 1.90 7.19 6.32
CA ASN A 184 3.02 6.94 7.24
C ASN A 184 2.60 7.22 8.70
N PRO A 185 3.44 6.94 9.71
CA PRO A 185 3.06 7.13 11.11
C PRO A 185 2.70 8.56 11.54
N GLN A 186 2.88 9.57 10.68
CA GLN A 186 2.61 10.97 10.99
C GLN A 186 1.46 11.54 10.17
N SER A 187 1.20 11.02 8.97
CA SER A 187 0.22 11.59 8.06
C SER A 187 -0.34 10.60 7.05
N ILE A 188 -1.53 10.92 6.54
CA ILE A 188 -2.08 10.37 5.30
C ILE A 188 -2.21 11.54 4.32
N ASN A 189 -1.76 11.36 3.08
CA ASN A 189 -1.79 12.36 2.03
C ASN A 189 -2.49 11.79 0.81
N TRP A 190 -3.43 12.51 0.21
CA TRP A 190 -4.21 12.05 -0.95
C TRP A 190 -3.80 12.77 -2.22
N PHE A 191 -3.82 12.02 -3.32
CA PHE A 191 -3.38 12.48 -4.63
C PHE A 191 -4.29 11.98 -5.75
N VAL A 192 -4.45 12.81 -6.78
CA VAL A 192 -4.95 12.43 -8.11
C VAL A 192 -3.85 12.74 -9.11
N ASP A 193 -3.44 11.75 -9.91
CA ASP A 193 -2.36 11.88 -10.90
C ASP A 193 -1.06 12.47 -10.34
N GLY A 194 -0.71 12.07 -9.11
CA GLY A 194 0.45 12.58 -8.38
C GLY A 194 0.31 14.00 -7.82
N SER A 195 -0.81 14.69 -8.07
CA SER A 195 -1.11 16.00 -7.48
C SER A 195 -1.76 15.84 -6.11
N LYS A 196 -1.02 16.23 -5.06
CA LYS A 196 -1.54 16.22 -3.68
C LYS A 196 -2.67 17.23 -3.52
N TYR A 197 -3.79 16.83 -2.94
CA TYR A 197 -4.92 17.74 -2.68
C TYR A 197 -5.41 17.72 -1.23
N TRP A 198 -5.05 16.71 -0.45
CA TRP A 198 -5.43 16.62 0.95
C TRP A 198 -4.35 15.99 1.81
N SER A 199 -4.39 16.30 3.11
CA SER A 199 -3.44 15.80 4.11
C SER A 199 -4.09 15.82 5.48
N VAL A 200 -3.91 14.73 6.23
CA VAL A 200 -4.34 14.67 7.62
C VAL A 200 -3.19 14.20 8.50
N ASN A 201 -3.00 14.89 9.64
CA ASN A 201 -2.04 14.51 10.66
C ASN A 201 -2.61 13.40 11.53
N ILE A 202 -1.91 12.27 11.57
CA ILE A 202 -2.24 11.09 12.38
C ILE A 202 -1.09 10.73 13.33
N THR A 203 -0.27 11.70 13.73
CA THR A 203 0.82 11.44 14.70
C THR A 203 0.23 10.83 15.98
N ASN A 204 0.86 9.78 16.49
CA ASN A 204 0.44 9.09 17.72
C ASN A 204 0.00 10.09 18.82
N GLY A 205 -1.22 9.91 19.31
CA GLY A 205 -1.82 10.75 20.37
C GLY A 205 -2.61 11.97 19.86
N VAL A 206 -2.58 12.27 18.55
CA VAL A 206 -3.38 13.35 17.97
C VAL A 206 -4.79 12.88 17.67
N SER A 207 -5.79 13.61 18.17
CA SER A 207 -7.21 13.50 17.77
C SER A 207 -7.81 12.08 17.77
N ASN A 208 -7.32 11.20 18.64
CA ASN A 208 -7.70 9.78 18.70
C ASN A 208 -7.52 9.00 17.38
N THR A 209 -6.51 9.35 16.58
CA THR A 209 -6.25 8.74 15.26
C THR A 209 -5.55 7.36 15.32
N GLY A 210 -5.55 6.71 16.49
CA GLY A 210 -4.81 5.46 16.73
C GLY A 210 -5.22 4.28 15.83
N ALA A 211 -6.45 4.30 15.29
CA ALA A 211 -6.91 3.32 14.31
C ALA A 211 -6.01 3.27 13.07
N PHE A 212 -5.51 4.42 12.60
CA PHE A 212 -4.67 4.55 11.40
C PHE A 212 -3.19 4.14 11.61
N HIS A 213 -2.90 3.47 12.71
CA HIS A 213 -1.64 2.76 12.95
C HIS A 213 -1.80 1.24 12.92
N GLN A 214 -2.99 0.74 12.58
CA GLN A 214 -3.29 -0.68 12.43
C GLN A 214 -3.20 -1.14 10.97
N PRO A 215 -3.20 -2.45 10.69
CA PRO A 215 -3.32 -2.96 9.32
C PRO A 215 -4.70 -2.73 8.71
N PHE A 216 -4.73 -2.32 7.44
CA PHE A 216 -5.94 -2.08 6.66
C PHE A 216 -5.98 -3.00 5.43
N PHE A 217 -7.17 -3.47 5.07
CA PHE A 217 -7.39 -4.18 3.80
C PHE A 217 -8.05 -3.25 2.77
N ILE A 218 -7.87 -3.54 1.49
CA ILE A 218 -8.36 -2.73 0.37
C ILE A 218 -9.77 -3.21 -0.02
N ILE A 219 -10.62 -2.27 -0.44
CA ILE A 219 -11.95 -2.49 -0.99
C ILE A 219 -12.10 -1.71 -2.31
N LEU A 220 -12.71 -2.35 -3.30
CA LEU A 220 -13.17 -1.77 -4.56
C LEU A 220 -14.64 -2.09 -4.76
N ASN A 221 -15.49 -1.10 -4.99
CA ASN A 221 -16.90 -1.33 -5.32
C ASN A 221 -17.49 -0.22 -6.19
N LEU A 222 -18.64 -0.54 -6.77
CA LEU A 222 -19.51 0.41 -7.46
C LEU A 222 -20.90 0.31 -6.84
N ALA A 223 -21.22 1.18 -5.88
CA ALA A 223 -22.54 1.25 -5.28
C ALA A 223 -23.57 1.88 -6.23
N VAL A 224 -24.84 1.56 -6.02
CA VAL A 224 -25.98 2.13 -6.74
C VAL A 224 -27.00 2.66 -5.75
N GLY A 225 -27.27 3.96 -5.79
CA GLY A 225 -28.12 4.62 -4.83
C GLY A 225 -27.41 4.89 -3.50
N GLY A 226 -28.18 5.32 -2.51
CA GLY A 226 -27.69 5.64 -1.18
C GLY A 226 -27.93 7.09 -0.78
N ASN A 227 -27.72 7.37 0.49
CA ASN A 227 -28.01 8.67 1.12
C ASN A 227 -27.26 9.83 0.44
N TRP A 228 -26.04 9.59 -0.03
CA TRP A 228 -25.17 10.62 -0.59
C TRP A 228 -25.34 10.81 -2.11
N PRO A 229 -25.22 9.78 -2.97
CA PRO A 229 -25.44 9.98 -4.41
C PRO A 229 -26.92 10.23 -4.76
N GLY A 230 -27.85 9.85 -3.87
CA GLY A 230 -29.26 9.74 -4.18
C GLY A 230 -29.55 8.55 -5.09
N ASN A 231 -30.81 8.31 -5.41
CA ASN A 231 -31.19 7.14 -6.22
C ASN A 231 -30.97 7.39 -7.72
N PRO A 232 -30.64 6.33 -8.48
CA PRO A 232 -30.61 6.39 -9.94
C PRO A 232 -31.99 6.75 -10.52
N ASP A 233 -32.00 7.35 -11.70
CA ASP A 233 -33.22 7.70 -12.44
C ASP A 233 -33.14 7.26 -13.91
N SER A 234 -34.05 7.76 -14.76
CA SER A 234 -34.08 7.38 -16.19
C SER A 234 -32.85 7.83 -16.98
N THR A 235 -32.01 8.70 -16.42
CA THR A 235 -30.77 9.18 -17.06
C THR A 235 -29.54 8.37 -16.65
N THR A 236 -29.64 7.50 -15.63
CA THR A 236 -28.52 6.69 -15.17
C THR A 236 -28.13 5.66 -16.24
N PRO A 237 -26.89 5.66 -16.74
CA PRO A 237 -26.42 4.65 -17.67
C PRO A 237 -26.33 3.31 -16.95
N MET A 238 -27.02 2.30 -17.47
CA MET A 238 -26.98 0.92 -16.97
C MET A 238 -27.08 -0.06 -18.14
N PRO A 239 -26.24 -1.09 -18.22
CA PRO A 239 -25.10 -1.33 -17.33
C PRO A 239 -24.00 -0.28 -17.53
N ASP A 240 -23.28 0.04 -16.46
CA ASP A 240 -22.07 0.87 -16.51
C ASP A 240 -21.01 0.29 -15.56
N SER A 241 -19.74 0.66 -15.75
CA SER A 241 -18.61 -0.04 -15.16
C SER A 241 -17.52 0.88 -14.62
N MET A 242 -16.98 0.49 -13.46
CA MET A 242 -15.68 0.94 -12.96
C MET A 242 -14.61 0.00 -13.51
N PHE A 243 -13.62 0.57 -14.20
CA PHE A 243 -12.48 -0.14 -14.77
C PHE A 243 -11.25 0.11 -13.91
N VAL A 244 -10.57 -0.94 -13.49
CA VAL A 244 -9.35 -0.88 -12.70
C VAL A 244 -8.24 -1.58 -13.49
N ASP A 245 -7.26 -0.79 -13.93
CA ASP A 245 -6.09 -1.27 -14.69
C ASP A 245 -5.08 -1.96 -13.77
N TYR A 246 -4.81 -1.36 -12.61
CA TYR A 246 -4.01 -2.00 -11.57
C TYR A 246 -4.35 -1.49 -10.18
N VAL A 247 -3.95 -2.26 -9.17
CA VAL A 247 -3.77 -1.80 -7.78
C VAL A 247 -2.34 -2.13 -7.37
N ARG A 248 -1.63 -1.16 -6.81
CA ARG A 248 -0.23 -1.31 -6.37
C ARG A 248 -0.03 -0.76 -4.97
N VAL A 249 0.76 -1.48 -4.19
CA VAL A 249 1.18 -1.08 -2.85
C VAL A 249 2.70 -1.06 -2.78
N TYR A 250 3.22 0.08 -2.36
CA TYR A 250 4.64 0.31 -2.19
C TYR A 250 4.94 0.66 -0.75
N GLN A 251 6.11 0.29 -0.27
CA GLN A 251 6.60 0.73 1.02
C GLN A 251 8.00 1.31 0.90
N THR A 252 8.32 2.24 1.78
CA THR A 252 9.68 2.72 1.87
C THR A 252 10.57 1.59 2.31
N THR A 253 11.61 1.31 1.52
CA THR A 253 12.75 0.63 2.11
C THR A 253 13.44 1.65 3.00
N PRO A 254 13.74 1.33 4.28
CA PRO A 254 14.53 2.24 5.10
C PRO A 254 15.86 2.51 4.37
N THR A 255 15.99 3.69 3.77
CA THR A 255 17.31 4.26 3.48
C THR A 255 17.89 4.60 4.85
N ASN A 256 18.79 3.74 5.33
CA ASN A 256 19.47 3.81 6.63
C ASN A 256 19.39 5.19 7.30
N VAL A 257 18.46 5.34 8.22
CA VAL A 257 18.54 6.29 9.32
C VAL A 257 18.52 5.46 10.57
N GLU A 258 19.60 5.55 11.33
CA GLU A 258 19.83 4.92 12.63
C GLU A 258 18.59 5.09 13.53
N LYS A 259 17.76 4.04 13.61
CA LYS A 259 16.86 3.86 14.75
C LYS A 259 17.44 2.74 15.58
N THR A 260 17.97 3.11 16.74
CA THR A 260 18.26 2.26 17.88
C THR A 260 17.00 1.51 18.30
N GLN A 261 16.69 0.43 17.60
CA GLN A 261 15.96 -0.69 18.22
C GLN A 261 16.95 -1.38 19.14
N GLN A 262 16.56 -1.55 20.40
CA GLN A 262 17.32 -2.37 21.34
C GLN A 262 17.35 -3.81 20.78
N ILE A 263 18.47 -4.20 20.19
CA ILE A 263 18.63 -5.50 19.55
C ILE A 263 19.05 -6.47 20.63
N ASN A 264 18.08 -7.23 21.14
CA ASN A 264 18.36 -8.15 22.24
C ASN A 264 19.10 -9.42 21.77
N ASN A 265 19.19 -9.70 20.46
CA ASN A 265 19.78 -10.95 19.94
C ASN A 265 20.48 -10.78 18.56
N PHE A 266 21.59 -11.49 18.38
CA PHE A 266 22.22 -11.68 17.06
C PHE A 266 21.32 -12.53 16.16
N SER A 267 21.24 -12.21 14.87
CA SER A 267 20.46 -13.01 13.92
C SER A 267 21.00 -12.96 12.49
N LEU A 268 20.86 -14.06 11.75
CA LEU A 268 21.06 -14.12 10.30
C LEU A 268 19.79 -14.63 9.62
N GLU A 269 19.16 -13.75 8.85
CA GLU A 269 17.93 -14.05 8.12
C GLU A 269 18.20 -14.84 6.84
N GLN A 270 17.15 -15.49 6.33
CA GLN A 270 17.16 -16.11 5.01
C GLN A 270 17.24 -15.00 3.93
N ASN A 271 18.15 -15.14 2.98
CA ASN A 271 18.29 -14.18 1.88
C ASN A 271 17.01 -14.11 1.04
N TYR A 272 16.70 -12.94 0.50
CA TYR A 272 15.54 -12.75 -0.38
C TYR A 272 15.93 -11.91 -1.61
N PRO A 273 15.52 -12.32 -2.83
CA PRO A 273 14.85 -13.59 -3.14
C PRO A 273 15.75 -14.82 -2.89
N ASN A 274 15.15 -16.01 -2.74
CA ASN A 274 15.85 -17.31 -2.72
C ASN A 274 14.88 -18.42 -3.20
N PRO A 275 15.10 -19.06 -4.37
CA PRO A 275 16.24 -18.88 -5.27
C PRO A 275 16.36 -17.47 -5.87
N PHE A 276 17.54 -17.07 -6.31
CA PHE A 276 17.81 -15.72 -6.83
C PHE A 276 18.62 -15.73 -8.14
N ASN A 277 18.57 -14.62 -8.87
CA ASN A 277 19.32 -14.39 -10.10
C ASN A 277 19.50 -12.88 -10.41
N PRO A 278 20.73 -12.36 -10.56
CA PRO A 278 21.94 -12.77 -9.83
C PRO A 278 22.02 -12.09 -8.44
N LEU A 279 21.02 -11.27 -8.08
CA LEU A 279 21.03 -10.39 -6.91
C LEU A 279 20.13 -10.94 -5.80
N THR A 280 20.62 -10.90 -4.56
CA THR A 280 19.83 -11.18 -3.36
C THR A 280 20.27 -10.28 -2.22
N ILE A 281 19.44 -10.13 -1.19
CA ILE A 281 19.73 -9.34 0.00
C ILE A 281 19.81 -10.29 1.20
N ILE A 282 20.88 -10.16 1.98
CA ILE A 282 21.09 -10.86 3.25
C ILE A 282 20.86 -9.84 4.38
N LYS A 283 19.92 -10.12 5.27
CA LYS A 283 19.63 -9.30 6.47
C LYS A 283 20.18 -9.98 7.72
N TYR A 284 20.67 -9.18 8.67
CA TYR A 284 21.25 -9.66 9.91
C TYR A 284 21.16 -8.64 11.05
N SER A 285 21.18 -9.13 12.28
CA SER A 285 21.15 -8.31 13.51
C SER A 285 22.41 -8.55 14.34
N ILE A 286 22.94 -7.48 14.92
CA ILE A 286 24.09 -7.47 15.83
C ILE A 286 23.59 -6.99 17.19
N ALA A 287 23.67 -7.85 18.22
CA ALA A 287 23.23 -7.48 19.56
C ALA A 287 24.30 -6.67 20.31
N ASP A 288 25.57 -7.00 20.13
CA ASP A 288 26.70 -6.31 20.76
C ASP A 288 27.69 -5.81 19.72
N ALA A 289 28.20 -4.60 19.92
CA ALA A 289 29.16 -3.98 19.03
C ALA A 289 30.45 -4.82 18.90
N GLY A 290 30.90 -5.05 17.66
CA GLY A 290 32.02 -5.95 17.40
C GLY A 290 32.38 -6.06 15.93
N ASN A 291 33.46 -6.81 15.65
CA ASN A 291 33.85 -7.13 14.28
C ASN A 291 32.90 -8.17 13.70
N VAL A 292 32.24 -7.80 12.60
CA VAL A 292 31.28 -8.64 11.89
C VAL A 292 31.88 -9.09 10.57
N SER A 293 31.73 -10.38 10.29
CA SER A 293 32.08 -10.97 9.00
C SER A 293 30.91 -11.72 8.41
N ILE A 294 30.60 -11.42 7.15
CA ILE A 294 29.68 -12.20 6.31
C ILE A 294 30.47 -12.76 5.14
N LYS A 295 30.51 -14.09 5.05
CA LYS A 295 31.23 -14.84 4.02
C LYS A 295 30.29 -15.77 3.29
N VAL A 296 30.57 -16.00 2.02
CA VAL A 296 29.89 -16.98 1.17
C VAL A 296 30.86 -18.09 0.83
N PHE A 297 30.41 -19.32 0.91
CA PHE A 297 31.16 -20.55 0.66
C PHE A 297 30.45 -21.42 -0.36
N ASP A 298 31.21 -22.21 -1.10
CA ASP A 298 30.66 -23.32 -1.87
C ASP A 298 30.31 -24.53 -0.96
N LEU A 299 29.74 -25.59 -1.54
CA LEU A 299 29.37 -26.80 -0.80
C LEU A 299 30.56 -27.58 -0.23
N LEU A 300 31.77 -27.30 -0.69
CA LEU A 300 33.01 -27.90 -0.17
C LEU A 300 33.60 -27.07 0.99
N GLY A 301 32.97 -25.96 1.37
CA GLY A 301 33.42 -25.08 2.43
C GLY A 301 34.52 -24.11 1.99
N LYS A 302 34.81 -24.01 0.69
CA LYS A 302 35.77 -23.02 0.18
C LYS A 302 35.11 -21.64 0.16
N GLU A 303 35.80 -20.66 0.71
CA GLU A 303 35.36 -19.27 0.66
C GLU A 303 35.33 -18.77 -0.80
N VAL A 304 34.17 -18.27 -1.21
CA VAL A 304 33.91 -17.73 -2.54
C VAL A 304 34.05 -16.21 -2.54
N THR A 305 33.50 -15.54 -1.52
CA THR A 305 33.60 -14.10 -1.33
C THR A 305 33.30 -13.70 0.11
N GLN A 306 33.81 -12.52 0.50
CA GLN A 306 33.49 -11.89 1.77
C GLN A 306 32.69 -10.61 1.50
N LEU A 307 31.43 -10.60 1.97
CA LEU A 307 30.48 -9.51 1.75
C LEU A 307 30.63 -8.41 2.80
N VAL A 308 31.00 -8.78 4.03
CA VAL A 308 31.19 -7.87 5.16
C VAL A 308 32.44 -8.30 5.92
N ASN A 309 33.28 -7.33 6.28
CA ASN A 309 34.44 -7.51 7.17
C ASN A 309 34.78 -6.18 7.84
N LYS A 310 33.97 -5.78 8.82
CA LYS A 310 34.15 -4.49 9.49
C LYS A 310 33.53 -4.49 10.88
N TYR A 311 33.93 -3.50 11.67
CA TYR A 311 33.30 -3.22 12.95
C TYR A 311 31.88 -2.69 12.74
N HIS A 312 30.92 -3.20 13.49
CA HIS A 312 29.55 -2.73 13.55
C HIS A 312 29.17 -2.42 15.00
N GLN A 313 28.37 -1.38 15.19
CA GLN A 313 27.61 -1.17 16.43
C GLN A 313 26.43 -2.15 16.50
N GLU A 314 25.76 -2.24 17.66
CA GLU A 314 24.47 -2.93 17.76
C GLU A 314 23.48 -2.38 16.73
N GLY A 315 22.70 -3.25 16.09
CA GLY A 315 21.78 -2.82 15.05
C GLY A 315 21.41 -3.89 14.01
N ASN A 316 20.45 -3.54 13.18
CA ASN A 316 20.02 -4.33 12.03
C ASN A 316 20.74 -3.83 10.79
N PHE A 317 21.23 -4.77 9.98
CA PHE A 317 22.01 -4.49 8.79
C PHE A 317 21.54 -5.35 7.63
N SER A 318 21.89 -4.93 6.42
CA SER A 318 21.71 -5.74 5.22
C SER A 318 22.90 -5.58 4.28
N VAL A 319 23.17 -6.62 3.50
CA VAL A 319 24.18 -6.61 2.45
C VAL A 319 23.60 -7.23 1.19
N GLN A 320 23.77 -6.55 0.06
CA GLN A 320 23.42 -7.08 -1.25
C GLN A 320 24.53 -8.01 -1.74
N PHE A 321 24.14 -9.17 -2.21
CA PHE A 321 25.04 -10.12 -2.84
C PHE A 321 24.77 -10.20 -4.34
N ASP A 322 25.76 -9.82 -5.14
CA ASP A 322 25.79 -10.01 -6.58
C ASP A 322 26.59 -11.28 -6.93
N ALA A 323 25.87 -12.31 -7.37
CA ALA A 323 26.43 -13.59 -7.76
C ALA A 323 26.57 -13.76 -9.29
N SER A 324 26.57 -12.66 -10.05
CA SER A 324 26.69 -12.67 -11.51
C SER A 324 27.91 -13.43 -12.02
N LYS A 325 29.00 -13.47 -11.24
CA LYS A 325 30.24 -14.20 -11.56
C LYS A 325 30.28 -15.66 -11.08
N LEU A 326 29.23 -16.14 -10.42
CA LEU A 326 29.15 -17.51 -9.89
C LEU A 326 28.34 -18.43 -10.80
N SER A 327 28.48 -19.75 -10.65
CA SER A 327 27.68 -20.72 -11.40
C SER A 327 26.37 -21.01 -10.67
N SER A 328 25.31 -21.40 -11.39
CA SER A 328 24.08 -21.88 -10.75
C SER A 328 24.40 -22.99 -9.75
N GLY A 329 23.78 -22.95 -8.57
CA GLY A 329 24.06 -23.92 -7.52
C GLY A 329 23.66 -23.45 -6.13
N VAL A 330 23.93 -24.31 -5.16
CA VAL A 330 23.73 -24.03 -3.74
C VAL A 330 25.03 -23.52 -3.15
N TYR A 331 24.93 -22.44 -2.37
CA TYR A 331 26.02 -21.87 -1.60
C TYR A 331 25.58 -21.72 -0.14
N ILE A 332 26.55 -21.52 0.74
CA ILE A 332 26.32 -21.26 2.16
C ILE A 332 26.83 -19.87 2.46
N TYR A 333 26.09 -19.08 3.24
CA TYR A 333 26.59 -17.84 3.80
C TYR A 333 26.53 -17.88 5.31
N SER A 334 27.52 -17.27 5.95
CA SER A 334 27.63 -17.25 7.41
C SER A 334 27.80 -15.84 7.95
N LEU A 335 27.28 -15.61 9.14
CA LEU A 335 27.53 -14.45 9.98
C LEU A 335 28.39 -14.88 11.17
N SER A 336 29.48 -14.15 11.41
CA SER A 336 30.30 -14.30 12.62
C SER A 336 30.53 -12.95 13.28
N SER A 337 30.33 -12.87 14.60
CA SER A 337 30.69 -11.71 15.43
C SER A 337 31.00 -12.17 16.86
N GLY A 338 32.21 -11.93 17.36
CA GLY A 338 32.63 -12.47 18.66
C GLY A 338 32.53 -13.99 18.71
N SER A 339 31.77 -14.53 19.69
CA SER A 339 31.46 -15.95 19.82
C SER A 339 30.24 -16.40 19.01
N PHE A 340 29.46 -15.47 18.44
CA PHE A 340 28.28 -15.80 17.66
C PHE A 340 28.65 -16.27 16.26
N TYR A 341 28.04 -17.38 15.84
CA TYR A 341 28.14 -17.91 14.48
C TYR A 341 26.79 -18.48 14.03
N GLN A 342 26.34 -18.07 12.86
CA GLN A 342 25.15 -18.64 12.21
C GLN A 342 25.38 -18.78 10.71
N SER A 343 24.83 -19.81 10.09
CA SER A 343 24.88 -19.99 8.64
C SER A 343 23.53 -20.34 8.04
N ARG A 344 23.38 -20.08 6.74
CA ARG A 344 22.18 -20.29 5.93
C ARG A 344 22.58 -20.73 4.52
N LYS A 345 21.66 -21.37 3.81
CA LYS A 345 21.86 -21.78 2.41
C LYS A 345 21.18 -20.78 1.47
N LEU A 346 21.81 -20.50 0.34
CA LEU A 346 21.23 -19.74 -0.77
C LEU A 346 21.35 -20.52 -2.08
N MET A 347 20.37 -20.36 -2.97
CA MET A 347 20.28 -21.08 -4.25
C MET A 347 20.31 -20.07 -5.40
N LEU A 348 21.39 -20.07 -6.17
CA LEU A 348 21.54 -19.28 -7.38
C LEU A 348 21.00 -20.08 -8.58
N ILE A 349 20.09 -19.49 -9.35
CA ILE A 349 19.56 -20.08 -10.58
C ILE A 349 19.82 -19.09 -11.71
N LYS A 350 20.72 -19.41 -12.64
CA LYS A 350 20.92 -18.65 -13.87
C LYS A 350 20.05 -19.14 -15.01
#